data_AF-A0A1E3QHQ2-F1
#
_entry.id   AF-A0A1E3QHQ2-F1
#
_cell.length_a   1.000
_cell.length_b   1.000
_cell.length_c   1.000
_cell.angle_alpha   90.00
_cell.angle_beta   90.00
_cell.angle_gamma   90.00
#
_symmetry.space_group_name_H-M   'P 1'
#
loop_
_entity.id
_entity.type
_entity.pdbx_description
1 polymer ?
#
loop_
_entity_poly.entity_id
_entity_poly.type
_entity_poly.pdbx_seq_one_letter_code
_entity_poly.pdbx_strand_id
1 'polypeptide(L)'
;MSASTYGVTPPISTAVPTPSENRLNDSLIADLKAQGSFETEEGTKKRAEVLEILQSLTQEFVYTVSRRKNMSEGMAKDAGGKIFTFGSYRLGVYGPGSDIDTLVVVPKHVSREDFFTVFSELLRKRPELEEIAPVPDAYVPIIKIILSGISIDLICSRVDLPQVNATINLNDNNLLRNVDDKDLRSLNGTRVTDQILLLVPKPTVFRHALRAIKLWAQRRAIYANVFGFPGGVAWAMLVARICQLYPNAVSAIIVSKFFNILVQWNWPQPVILKPIEDGPLQVRVWNPRLYPADRSHRMPVITPAYPSMCATHNITASTQKIILEELKRGSTVMNEISIGRKHWADLFARHEFFHKYKFYLTIVAATKSNAEDHLKWSGFVEAKLRLLVQKLEMTEGIELAHPYVKEFNNSYKCLGDSQANQLCETHGTLQGEEFAKLIPEIKTDLALSNERTNADHEVHLMKLYVGLSISISKDKNDKKLDLQQPCSEFFSICRGWVDYDDQKNSIQIKHVKLYDLPNDVYIEGEERPLKQNKKRKNEKREAGKKHDKRPKSISSSLAESTGIEHALDGKLPSTSENQATTSVQS
;
A
#
# COMPACT_ATOMS: atom_id res chain seq x y z
N MET A 1 -22.17 23.29 28.15
CA MET A 1 -21.30 22.19 27.69
C MET A 1 -20.26 22.81 26.78
N SER A 2 -18.99 22.82 27.18
CA SER A 2 -17.91 23.30 26.30
C SER A 2 -17.85 22.38 25.08
N ALA A 3 -17.91 22.96 23.88
CA ALA A 3 -17.77 22.18 22.65
C ALA A 3 -16.42 21.48 22.68
N SER A 4 -16.41 20.15 22.71
CA SER A 4 -15.17 19.37 22.66
C SER A 4 -14.41 19.75 21.38
N THR A 5 -13.29 20.44 21.53
CA THR A 5 -12.42 20.81 20.41
C THR A 5 -11.62 19.58 19.98
N TYR A 6 -11.88 19.10 18.76
CA TYR A 6 -11.11 18.02 18.15
C TYR A 6 -9.98 18.58 17.28
N GLY A 7 -8.78 18.02 17.39
CA GLY A 7 -7.63 18.41 16.57
C GLY A 7 -6.76 19.52 17.18
N VAL A 8 -5.73 19.89 16.42
CA VAL A 8 -4.77 20.95 16.79
C VAL A 8 -5.10 22.32 16.19
N THR A 9 -6.20 22.42 15.44
CA THR A 9 -6.71 23.67 14.87
C THR A 9 -8.23 23.71 14.99
N PRO A 10 -8.86 24.90 14.93
CA PRO A 10 -10.30 25.02 14.76
C PRO A 10 -10.80 24.27 13.50
N PRO A 11 -12.08 23.86 13.46
CA PRO A 11 -12.68 23.29 12.25
C PRO A 11 -12.74 24.32 11.12
N ILE A 12 -12.61 23.87 9.87
CA ILE A 12 -12.76 24.74 8.69
C ILE A 12 -14.25 25.05 8.46
N SER A 13 -15.13 24.07 8.70
CA SER A 13 -16.57 24.26 8.59
C SER A 13 -17.31 23.36 9.56
N THR A 14 -18.33 23.92 10.21
CA THR A 14 -19.27 23.20 11.08
C THR A 14 -20.64 23.01 10.41
N ALA A 15 -20.73 23.25 9.09
CA ALA A 15 -21.98 23.09 8.35
C ALA A 15 -22.52 21.65 8.45
N VAL A 16 -23.83 21.54 8.59
CA VAL A 16 -24.55 20.27 8.55
C VAL A 16 -24.75 19.84 7.09
N PRO A 17 -24.81 18.52 6.81
CA PRO A 17 -24.96 18.03 5.45
C PRO A 17 -26.32 18.43 4.87
N THR A 18 -26.30 18.83 3.61
CA THR A 18 -27.50 19.11 2.82
C THR A 18 -28.17 17.81 2.34
N PRO A 19 -29.44 17.84 1.90
CA PRO A 19 -30.12 16.64 1.38
C PRO A 19 -29.43 16.00 0.17
N SER A 20 -28.78 16.78 -0.70
CA SER A 20 -28.02 16.25 -1.83
C SER A 20 -26.75 15.52 -1.39
N GLU A 21 -26.04 16.05 -0.38
CA GLU A 21 -24.84 15.41 0.18
C GLU A 21 -25.19 14.12 0.92
N ASN A 22 -26.36 14.05 1.58
CA ASN A 22 -26.87 12.80 2.18
C ASN A 22 -27.15 11.75 1.09
N ARG A 23 -27.82 12.11 -0.01
CA ARG A 23 -28.04 11.18 -1.14
C ARG A 23 -26.72 10.68 -1.74
N LEU A 24 -25.74 11.57 -1.89
CA LEU A 24 -24.41 11.20 -2.37
C LEU A 24 -23.71 10.22 -1.41
N ASN A 25 -23.88 10.42 -0.10
CA ASN A 25 -23.39 9.53 0.94
C ASN A 25 -24.07 8.15 0.93
N ASP A 26 -25.37 8.09 0.70
CA ASP A 26 -26.09 6.82 0.59
C ASP A 26 -25.61 6.02 -0.63
N SER A 27 -25.37 6.70 -1.75
CA SER A 27 -24.77 6.11 -2.95
C SER A 27 -23.35 5.60 -2.70
N LEU A 28 -22.52 6.32 -1.92
CA LEU A 28 -21.20 5.84 -1.50
C LEU A 28 -21.30 4.54 -0.70
N ILE A 29 -22.20 4.49 0.28
CA ILE A 29 -22.36 3.30 1.14
C ILE A 29 -22.85 2.11 0.30
N ALA A 30 -23.77 2.33 -0.63
CA ALA A 30 -24.24 1.30 -1.55
C ALA A 30 -23.11 0.74 -2.42
N ASP A 31 -22.27 1.60 -3.00
CA ASP A 31 -21.12 1.18 -3.81
C ASP A 31 -20.10 0.39 -2.96
N LEU A 32 -19.77 0.87 -1.75
CA LEU A 32 -18.88 0.14 -0.83
C LEU A 32 -19.42 -1.25 -0.46
N LYS A 33 -20.73 -1.41 -0.31
CA LYS A 33 -21.38 -2.73 -0.11
C LYS A 33 -21.22 -3.61 -1.35
N ALA A 34 -21.52 -3.08 -2.54
CA ALA A 34 -21.39 -3.80 -3.80
C ALA A 34 -19.94 -4.26 -4.08
N GLN A 35 -18.95 -3.50 -3.62
CA GLN A 35 -17.52 -3.83 -3.74
C GLN A 35 -17.02 -4.78 -2.62
N GLY A 36 -17.91 -5.33 -1.79
CA GLY A 36 -17.54 -6.29 -0.73
C GLY A 36 -16.73 -5.68 0.40
N SER A 37 -16.85 -4.38 0.66
CA SER A 37 -16.09 -3.72 1.74
C SER A 37 -16.54 -4.18 3.12
N PHE A 38 -17.84 -4.47 3.31
CA PHE A 38 -18.43 -4.82 4.59
C PHE A 38 -18.40 -6.33 4.83
N GLU A 39 -18.08 -6.73 6.05
CA GLU A 39 -18.21 -8.12 6.51
C GLU A 39 -19.69 -8.51 6.64
N THR A 40 -19.96 -9.80 6.50
CA THR A 40 -21.28 -10.39 6.78
C THR A 40 -21.54 -10.46 8.29
N GLU A 41 -22.81 -10.48 8.72
CA GLU A 41 -23.12 -10.64 10.15
C GLU A 41 -22.57 -11.95 10.73
N GLU A 42 -22.63 -13.03 9.95
CA GLU A 42 -22.04 -14.34 10.27
C GLU A 42 -20.53 -14.26 10.44
N GLY A 43 -19.83 -13.59 9.51
CA GLY A 43 -18.39 -13.35 9.60
C GLY A 43 -18.02 -12.54 10.84
N THR A 44 -18.77 -11.48 11.15
CA THR A 44 -18.57 -10.70 12.40
C THR A 44 -18.77 -11.55 13.65
N LYS A 45 -19.81 -12.39 13.68
CA LYS A 45 -20.08 -13.30 14.80
C LYS A 45 -18.95 -14.30 15.00
N LYS A 46 -18.48 -14.92 13.91
CA LYS A 46 -17.36 -15.87 13.94
C LYS A 46 -16.08 -15.24 14.49
N ARG A 47 -15.78 -13.98 14.10
CA ARG A 47 -14.65 -13.20 14.63
C ARG A 47 -14.78 -12.93 16.13
N ALA A 48 -16.00 -12.68 16.63
CA ALA A 48 -16.25 -12.50 18.06
C ALA A 48 -16.03 -13.80 18.85
N GLU A 49 -16.55 -14.93 18.37
CA GLU A 49 -16.36 -16.26 18.98
C GLU A 49 -14.87 -16.62 19.06
N VAL A 50 -14.12 -16.37 17.99
CA VAL A 50 -12.65 -16.55 17.96
C VAL A 50 -11.92 -15.70 19.00
N LEU A 51 -12.34 -14.45 19.21
CA LEU A 51 -11.74 -13.58 20.23
C LEU A 51 -12.06 -14.05 21.66
N GLU A 52 -13.23 -14.63 21.89
CA GLU A 52 -13.57 -15.24 23.18
C GLU A 52 -12.67 -16.44 23.49
N ILE A 53 -12.42 -17.30 22.48
CA ILE A 53 -11.47 -18.42 22.59
C ILE A 53 -10.08 -17.89 22.94
N LEU A 54 -9.59 -16.89 22.20
CA LEU A 54 -8.26 -16.31 22.44
C LEU A 54 -8.12 -15.64 23.81
N GLN A 55 -9.17 -15.00 24.31
CA GLN A 55 -9.19 -14.41 25.65
C GLN A 55 -9.10 -15.50 26.72
N SER A 56 -9.84 -16.60 26.57
CA SER A 56 -9.75 -17.76 27.47
C SER A 56 -8.35 -18.38 27.45
N LEU A 57 -7.79 -18.60 26.26
CA LEU A 57 -6.44 -19.16 26.11
C LEU A 57 -5.37 -18.24 26.70
N THR A 58 -5.55 -16.92 26.61
CA THR A 58 -4.64 -15.96 27.22
C THR A 58 -4.63 -16.07 28.75
N GLN A 59 -5.79 -16.26 29.37
CA GLN A 59 -5.88 -16.45 30.81
C GLN A 59 -5.28 -17.80 31.24
N GLU A 60 -5.57 -18.87 30.50
CA GLU A 60 -4.96 -20.19 30.73
C GLU A 60 -3.44 -20.16 30.59
N PHE A 61 -2.93 -19.43 29.59
CA PHE A 61 -1.51 -19.21 29.38
C PHE A 61 -0.85 -18.54 30.58
N VAL A 62 -1.37 -17.38 31.01
CA VAL A 62 -0.82 -16.65 32.16
C VAL A 62 -0.92 -17.49 33.44
N TYR A 63 -2.04 -18.19 33.65
CA TYR A 63 -2.22 -19.11 34.78
C TYR A 63 -1.16 -20.22 34.76
N THR A 64 -0.96 -20.89 33.62
CA THR A 64 -0.01 -21.99 33.46
C THR A 64 1.42 -21.55 33.76
N VAL A 65 1.84 -20.41 33.22
CA VAL A 65 3.17 -19.84 33.49
C VAL A 65 3.32 -19.46 34.96
N SER A 66 2.28 -18.86 35.56
CA SER A 66 2.28 -18.49 36.99
C SER A 66 2.46 -19.71 37.90
N ARG A 67 1.78 -20.83 37.58
CA ARG A 67 1.94 -22.10 38.30
C ARG A 67 3.34 -22.71 38.13
N ARG A 68 3.90 -22.67 36.92
CA ARG A 68 5.30 -23.12 36.66
C ARG A 68 6.32 -22.30 37.44
N LYS A 69 6.00 -21.04 37.79
CA LYS A 69 6.81 -20.15 38.63
C LYS A 69 6.44 -20.22 40.12
N ASN A 70 5.83 -21.34 40.55
CA ASN A 70 5.51 -21.65 41.95
C ASN A 70 4.54 -20.67 42.64
N MET A 71 3.73 -19.92 41.89
CA MET A 71 2.68 -19.08 42.48
C MET A 71 1.52 -19.96 42.97
N SER A 72 0.85 -19.55 44.06
CA SER A 72 -0.34 -20.23 44.56
C SER A 72 -1.48 -20.20 43.53
N GLU A 73 -2.47 -21.08 43.67
CA GLU A 73 -3.61 -21.14 42.74
C GLU A 73 -4.36 -19.81 42.66
N GLY A 74 -4.63 -19.16 43.79
CA GLY A 74 -5.24 -17.84 43.85
C GLY A 74 -4.40 -16.78 43.15
N MET A 75 -3.09 -16.71 43.45
CA MET A 75 -2.19 -15.74 42.80
C MET A 75 -2.06 -15.96 41.29
N ALA A 76 -2.04 -17.22 40.85
CA ALA A 76 -1.96 -17.57 39.43
C ALA A 76 -3.25 -17.18 38.69
N LYS A 77 -4.41 -17.30 39.33
CA LYS A 77 -5.70 -16.84 38.78
C LYS A 77 -5.78 -15.32 38.74
N ASP A 78 -5.36 -14.66 39.80
CA ASP A 78 -5.38 -13.19 39.92
C ASP A 78 -4.37 -12.50 38.99
N ALA A 79 -3.33 -13.21 38.54
CA ALA A 79 -2.39 -12.72 37.53
C ALA A 79 -3.09 -12.26 36.23
N GLY A 80 -4.22 -12.88 35.89
CA GLY A 80 -5.12 -12.44 34.83
C GLY A 80 -4.57 -12.67 33.43
N GLY A 81 -4.51 -11.62 32.62
CA GLY A 81 -4.14 -11.67 31.21
C GLY A 81 -5.31 -11.24 30.32
N LYS A 82 -5.02 -10.42 29.30
CA LYS A 82 -6.05 -9.82 28.46
C LYS A 82 -5.60 -9.64 27.02
N ILE A 83 -6.50 -9.91 26.09
CA ILE A 83 -6.31 -9.58 24.68
C ILE A 83 -6.87 -8.21 24.36
N PHE A 84 -6.26 -7.54 23.39
CA PHE A 84 -6.72 -6.30 22.79
C PHE A 84 -6.62 -6.42 21.29
N THR A 85 -7.68 -6.05 20.58
CA THR A 85 -7.61 -5.92 19.13
C THR A 85 -7.10 -4.53 18.77
N PHE A 86 -6.34 -4.41 17.68
CA PHE A 86 -5.96 -3.13 17.10
C PHE A 86 -6.20 -3.13 15.59
N GLY A 87 -5.65 -2.14 14.88
CA GLY A 87 -5.67 -2.12 13.43
C GLY A 87 -7.06 -2.03 12.83
N SER A 88 -7.26 -2.65 11.67
CA SER A 88 -8.46 -2.46 10.85
C SER A 88 -9.74 -3.02 11.51
N TYR A 89 -9.60 -4.14 12.22
CA TYR A 89 -10.69 -4.78 12.95
C TYR A 89 -11.20 -3.87 14.07
N ARG A 90 -10.31 -3.39 14.95
CA ARG A 90 -10.66 -2.49 16.05
C ARG A 90 -11.22 -1.16 15.58
N LEU A 91 -10.71 -0.61 14.48
CA LEU A 91 -11.26 0.60 13.87
C LEU A 91 -12.68 0.38 13.29
N GLY A 92 -13.10 -0.87 13.04
CA GLY A 92 -14.39 -1.20 12.42
C GLY A 92 -14.40 -1.00 10.90
N VAL A 93 -13.23 -1.07 10.26
CA VAL A 93 -13.03 -0.86 8.81
C VAL A 93 -12.43 -2.07 8.11
N TYR A 94 -12.58 -3.24 8.71
CA TYR A 94 -12.19 -4.54 8.15
C TYR A 94 -13.24 -5.06 7.16
N GLY A 95 -12.83 -5.94 6.24
CA GLY A 95 -13.70 -6.65 5.31
C GLY A 95 -13.54 -8.18 5.42
N PRO A 96 -14.23 -8.97 4.59
CA PRO A 96 -14.27 -10.43 4.69
C PRO A 96 -12.91 -11.13 4.76
N GLY A 97 -11.95 -10.70 3.94
CA GLY A 97 -10.58 -11.25 3.92
C GLY A 97 -9.57 -10.56 4.83
N SER A 98 -10.01 -9.69 5.76
CA SER A 98 -9.08 -9.02 6.68
C SER A 98 -8.69 -9.92 7.84
N ASP A 99 -7.45 -9.80 8.27
CA ASP A 99 -6.90 -10.38 9.49
C ASP A 99 -7.44 -9.69 10.76
N ILE A 100 -7.25 -10.34 11.91
CA ILE A 100 -7.44 -9.73 13.22
C ILE A 100 -6.08 -9.52 13.89
N ASP A 101 -5.65 -8.27 13.90
CA ASP A 101 -4.53 -7.78 14.70
C ASP A 101 -4.85 -7.90 16.21
N THR A 102 -4.18 -8.80 16.92
CA THR A 102 -4.45 -9.11 18.33
C THR A 102 -3.20 -9.01 19.21
N LEU A 103 -3.28 -8.18 20.24
CA LEU A 103 -2.26 -7.99 21.27
C LEU A 103 -2.63 -8.78 22.52
N VAL A 104 -1.75 -9.68 22.95
CA VAL A 104 -1.81 -10.40 24.23
C VAL A 104 -1.01 -9.61 25.28
N VAL A 105 -1.68 -9.09 26.31
CA VAL A 105 -1.04 -8.36 27.42
C VAL A 105 -0.91 -9.27 28.64
N VAL A 106 0.32 -9.39 29.13
CA VAL A 106 0.68 -10.32 30.21
C VAL A 106 1.42 -9.62 31.36
N PRO A 107 1.31 -10.13 32.61
CA PRO A 107 1.99 -9.55 33.77
C PRO A 107 3.50 -9.77 33.71
N LYS A 108 4.23 -9.02 34.55
CA LYS A 108 5.69 -8.88 34.53
C LYS A 108 6.49 -10.17 34.63
N HIS A 109 5.91 -11.23 35.21
CA HIS A 109 6.56 -12.53 35.36
C HIS A 109 6.37 -13.44 34.15
N VAL A 110 5.54 -13.10 33.16
CA VAL A 110 5.37 -13.89 31.94
C VAL A 110 6.27 -13.32 30.85
N SER A 111 7.16 -14.15 30.31
CA SER A 111 8.16 -13.73 29.32
C SER A 111 7.66 -13.92 27.88
N ARG A 112 8.39 -13.33 26.94
CA ARG A 112 8.15 -13.54 25.51
C ARG A 112 8.50 -14.97 25.08
N GLU A 113 9.48 -15.60 25.72
CA GLU A 113 9.79 -17.02 25.50
C GLU A 113 8.60 -17.89 25.91
N ASP A 114 7.95 -17.58 27.03
CA ASP A 114 6.72 -18.27 27.46
C ASP A 114 5.60 -18.13 26.39
N PHE A 115 5.52 -16.99 25.70
CA PHE A 115 4.55 -16.79 24.61
C PHE A 115 4.85 -17.68 23.39
N PHE A 116 6.12 -17.81 22.98
CA PHE A 116 6.48 -18.67 21.85
C PHE A 116 6.51 -20.16 22.17
N THR A 117 6.56 -20.54 23.45
CA THR A 117 6.54 -21.92 23.91
C THR A 117 5.15 -22.31 24.42
N VAL A 118 4.75 -21.86 25.61
CA VAL A 118 3.52 -22.26 26.30
C VAL A 118 2.26 -21.84 25.54
N PHE A 119 2.17 -20.59 25.09
CA PHE A 119 0.97 -20.13 24.38
C PHE A 119 0.85 -20.78 22.99
N SER A 120 1.97 -20.96 22.29
CA SER A 120 2.04 -21.73 21.04
C SER A 120 1.57 -23.18 21.22
N GLU A 121 1.98 -23.87 22.30
CA GLU A 121 1.50 -25.22 22.63
C GLU A 121 0.00 -25.25 22.93
N LEU A 122 -0.54 -24.25 23.64
CA LEU A 122 -1.97 -24.14 23.92
C LEU A 122 -2.79 -23.94 22.64
N LEU A 123 -2.31 -23.09 21.72
CA LEU A 123 -2.92 -22.91 20.40
C LEU A 123 -2.93 -24.22 19.61
N ARG A 124 -1.81 -24.96 19.58
CA ARG A 124 -1.69 -26.24 18.85
C ARG A 124 -2.61 -27.35 19.34
N LYS A 125 -3.12 -27.26 20.57
CA LYS A 125 -4.08 -28.22 21.13
C LYS A 125 -5.53 -27.94 20.69
N ARG A 126 -5.79 -26.81 20.02
CA ARG A 126 -7.13 -26.42 19.60
C ARG A 126 -7.55 -27.15 18.34
N PRO A 127 -8.72 -27.81 18.32
CA PRO A 127 -9.25 -28.41 17.08
C PRO A 127 -9.59 -27.34 16.03
N GLU A 128 -9.80 -26.09 16.43
CA GLU A 128 -10.10 -24.98 15.54
C GLU A 128 -8.87 -24.44 14.78
N LEU A 129 -7.65 -24.85 15.17
CA LEU A 129 -6.41 -24.35 14.58
C LEU A 129 -6.13 -25.06 13.25
N GLU A 130 -6.01 -24.28 12.19
CA GLU A 130 -5.71 -24.77 10.84
C GLU A 130 -4.23 -24.55 10.51
N GLU A 131 -3.71 -23.36 10.79
CA GLU A 131 -2.32 -22.99 10.51
C GLU A 131 -1.69 -22.23 11.68
N ILE A 132 -0.37 -22.39 11.86
CA ILE A 132 0.42 -21.64 12.83
C ILE A 132 1.85 -21.42 12.34
N ALA A 133 2.27 -20.16 12.32
CA ALA A 133 3.60 -19.72 11.93
C ALA A 133 4.18 -18.72 12.97
N PRO A 134 4.98 -19.21 13.93
CA PRO A 134 5.68 -18.36 14.90
C PRO A 134 6.89 -17.66 14.26
N VAL A 135 7.04 -16.35 14.48
CA VAL A 135 8.16 -15.54 13.97
C VAL A 135 8.77 -14.70 15.12
N PRO A 136 9.65 -15.30 15.95
CA PRO A 136 10.20 -14.64 17.15
C PRO A 136 11.21 -13.53 16.83
N ASP A 137 11.86 -13.59 15.67
CA ASP A 137 12.93 -12.67 15.27
C ASP A 137 12.45 -11.47 14.45
N ALA A 138 11.13 -11.35 14.24
CA ALA A 138 10.54 -10.19 13.58
C ALA A 138 10.77 -8.90 14.38
N TYR A 139 10.66 -7.75 13.70
CA TYR A 139 10.78 -6.42 14.31
C TYR A 139 9.81 -6.22 15.48
N VAL A 140 8.59 -6.73 15.31
CA VAL A 140 7.62 -7.01 16.36
C VAL A 140 7.37 -8.52 16.33
N PRO A 141 7.86 -9.28 17.34
CA PRO A 141 7.68 -10.73 17.38
C PRO A 141 6.21 -11.11 17.36
N ILE A 142 5.85 -12.08 16.51
CA ILE A 142 4.47 -12.38 16.14
C ILE A 142 4.25 -13.89 15.98
N ILE A 143 3.06 -14.37 16.30
CA ILE A 143 2.56 -15.70 15.91
C ILE A 143 1.39 -15.46 14.96
N LYS A 144 1.51 -15.91 13.71
CA LYS A 144 0.42 -15.88 12.75
C LYS A 144 -0.34 -17.18 12.81
N ILE A 145 -1.66 -17.14 12.88
CA ILE A 145 -2.50 -18.34 12.87
C ILE A 145 -3.69 -18.20 11.91
N ILE A 146 -4.22 -19.33 11.47
CA ILE A 146 -5.58 -19.44 10.96
C ILE A 146 -6.38 -20.24 11.98
N LEU A 147 -7.37 -19.61 12.60
CA LEU A 147 -8.24 -20.21 13.61
C LEU A 147 -9.68 -20.12 13.14
N SER A 148 -10.33 -21.27 12.90
CA SER A 148 -11.66 -21.34 12.30
C SER A 148 -11.75 -20.55 10.98
N GLY A 149 -10.78 -20.70 10.08
CA GLY A 149 -10.70 -20.00 8.79
C GLY A 149 -10.50 -18.48 8.90
N ILE A 150 -10.13 -17.95 10.07
CA ILE A 150 -9.85 -16.52 10.27
C ILE A 150 -8.36 -16.35 10.51
N SER A 151 -7.71 -15.51 9.69
CA SER A 151 -6.31 -15.12 9.90
C SER A 151 -6.17 -14.17 11.09
N ILE A 152 -5.24 -14.47 11.99
CA ILE A 152 -5.01 -13.71 13.22
C ILE A 152 -3.52 -13.52 13.42
N ASP A 153 -3.16 -12.27 13.67
CA ASP A 153 -1.79 -11.84 13.93
C ASP A 153 -1.66 -11.56 15.43
N LEU A 154 -1.03 -12.51 16.15
CA LEU A 154 -0.88 -12.46 17.61
C LEU A 154 0.49 -11.90 18.00
N ILE A 155 0.49 -10.74 18.63
CA ILE A 155 1.68 -10.15 19.25
C ILE A 155 1.53 -10.15 20.77
N CYS A 156 2.65 -10.14 21.49
CA CYS A 156 2.65 -10.13 22.95
C CYS A 156 3.32 -8.86 23.47
N SER A 157 2.82 -8.35 24.59
CA SER A 157 3.51 -7.36 25.40
C SER A 157 3.43 -7.70 26.87
N ARG A 158 4.59 -7.68 27.53
CA ARG A 158 4.70 -7.75 28.98
C ARG A 158 4.60 -6.34 29.57
N VAL A 159 3.76 -6.15 30.60
CA VAL A 159 3.69 -4.90 31.36
C VAL A 159 4.33 -5.08 32.74
N ASP A 160 4.90 -4.01 33.30
CA ASP A 160 5.52 -4.03 34.64
C ASP A 160 4.47 -4.00 35.78
N LEU A 161 3.50 -4.91 35.70
CA LEU A 161 2.45 -5.10 36.70
C LEU A 161 2.41 -6.58 37.10
N PRO A 162 2.13 -6.91 38.38
CA PRO A 162 1.97 -8.29 38.82
C PRO A 162 0.68 -8.94 38.30
N GLN A 163 -0.31 -8.13 37.92
CA GLN A 163 -1.64 -8.57 37.50
C GLN A 163 -2.10 -7.75 36.29
N VAL A 164 -2.75 -8.41 35.33
CA VAL A 164 -3.41 -7.77 34.18
C VAL A 164 -4.90 -8.05 34.27
N ASN A 165 -5.64 -7.10 34.85
CA ASN A 165 -7.08 -7.24 35.07
C ASN A 165 -7.92 -6.92 33.82
N ALA A 166 -9.20 -7.27 33.86
CA ALA A 166 -10.14 -7.02 32.77
C ALA A 166 -10.35 -5.52 32.46
N THR A 167 -10.11 -4.64 33.44
CA THR A 167 -10.34 -3.18 33.35
C THR A 167 -9.12 -2.38 32.90
N ILE A 168 -7.96 -3.02 32.66
CA ILE A 168 -6.72 -2.32 32.31
C ILE A 168 -6.91 -1.45 31.05
N ASN A 169 -6.45 -0.21 31.15
CA ASN A 169 -6.53 0.79 30.09
C ASN A 169 -5.13 1.10 29.56
N LEU A 170 -4.85 0.66 28.33
CA LEU A 170 -3.53 0.82 27.72
C LEU A 170 -3.18 2.28 27.37
N ASN A 171 -4.12 3.23 27.47
CA ASN A 171 -3.84 4.65 27.22
C ASN A 171 -3.04 5.33 28.33
N ASP A 172 -2.88 4.72 29.51
CA ASP A 172 -2.02 5.26 30.56
C ASP A 172 -0.53 5.17 30.15
N ASN A 173 0.15 6.32 30.04
CA ASN A 173 1.56 6.38 29.68
C ASN A 173 2.48 5.75 30.74
N ASN A 174 2.03 5.58 31.98
CA ASN A 174 2.82 4.94 33.03
C ASN A 174 3.02 3.45 32.79
N LEU A 175 2.13 2.80 32.03
CA LEU A 175 2.27 1.38 31.65
C LEU A 175 3.48 1.12 30.73
N LEU A 176 4.08 2.18 30.18
CA LEU A 176 5.25 2.08 29.32
C LEU A 176 6.58 2.08 30.12
N ARG A 177 6.54 2.33 31.44
CA ARG A 177 7.76 2.31 32.27
C ARG A 177 8.30 0.90 32.41
N ASN A 178 9.62 0.76 32.31
CA ASN A 178 10.35 -0.52 32.44
C ASN A 178 9.92 -1.60 31.42
N VAL A 179 9.32 -1.17 30.30
CA VAL A 179 8.92 -2.04 29.19
C VAL A 179 10.03 -2.00 28.13
N ASP A 180 10.39 -3.15 27.57
CA ASP A 180 11.43 -3.23 26.53
C ASP A 180 10.97 -2.64 25.19
N ASP A 181 11.90 -2.32 24.29
CA ASP A 181 11.57 -1.69 23.00
C ASP A 181 10.60 -2.51 22.15
N LYS A 182 10.68 -3.84 22.18
CA LYS A 182 9.80 -4.68 21.36
C LYS A 182 8.38 -4.71 21.97
N ASP A 183 8.26 -4.76 23.29
CA ASP A 183 6.98 -4.68 24.02
C ASP A 183 6.33 -3.29 23.85
N LEU A 184 7.12 -2.21 23.91
CA LEU A 184 6.66 -0.84 23.63
C LEU A 184 6.04 -0.74 22.22
N ARG A 185 6.69 -1.36 21.22
CA ARG A 185 6.17 -1.43 19.86
C ARG A 185 4.85 -2.20 19.79
N SER A 186 4.74 -3.33 20.50
CA SER A 186 3.51 -4.11 20.57
C SER A 186 2.33 -3.33 21.19
N LEU A 187 2.57 -2.57 22.27
CA LEU A 187 1.53 -1.75 22.92
C LEU A 187 1.03 -0.60 22.03
N ASN A 188 1.93 -0.02 21.22
CA ASN A 188 1.63 1.17 20.44
C ASN A 188 0.54 0.95 19.39
N GLY A 189 0.41 -0.25 18.80
CA GLY A 189 -0.64 -0.55 17.84
C GLY A 189 -2.05 -0.29 18.40
N THR A 190 -2.32 -0.83 19.59
CA THR A 190 -3.60 -0.65 20.30
C THR A 190 -3.79 0.79 20.75
N ARG A 191 -2.76 1.38 21.37
CA ARG A 191 -2.82 2.77 21.87
C ARG A 191 -3.13 3.77 20.77
N VAL A 192 -2.47 3.66 19.62
CA VAL A 192 -2.73 4.52 18.45
C VAL A 192 -4.15 4.34 17.94
N THR A 193 -4.61 3.10 17.84
CA THR A 193 -5.95 2.79 17.33
C THR A 193 -7.05 3.38 18.21
N ASP A 194 -6.95 3.21 19.53
CA ASP A 194 -7.92 3.77 20.48
C ASP A 194 -7.88 5.30 20.47
N GLN A 195 -6.69 5.92 20.42
CA GLN A 195 -6.56 7.37 20.32
C GLN A 195 -7.20 7.93 19.04
N ILE A 196 -7.07 7.26 17.89
CA ILE A 196 -7.74 7.69 16.65
C ILE A 196 -9.27 7.73 16.85
N LEU A 197 -9.85 6.70 17.47
CA LEU A 197 -11.29 6.64 17.73
C LEU A 197 -11.77 7.72 18.71
N LEU A 198 -10.95 8.08 19.70
CA LEU A 198 -11.25 9.17 20.63
C LEU A 198 -11.12 10.57 19.99
N LEU A 199 -10.31 10.68 18.93
CA LEU A 199 -9.97 11.97 18.30
C LEU A 199 -10.83 12.32 17.07
N VAL A 200 -11.84 11.51 16.75
CA VAL A 200 -12.80 11.79 15.67
C VAL A 200 -14.17 12.22 16.22
N PRO A 201 -14.82 13.25 15.65
CA PRO A 201 -16.13 13.72 16.14
C PRO A 201 -17.28 12.71 15.97
N LYS A 202 -17.28 11.97 14.86
CA LYS A 202 -18.34 11.01 14.51
C LYS A 202 -17.72 9.69 14.02
N PRO A 203 -17.55 8.66 14.88
CA PRO A 203 -16.88 7.42 14.51
C PRO A 203 -17.47 6.71 13.29
N THR A 204 -18.80 6.70 13.13
CA THR A 204 -19.46 6.09 11.96
C THR A 204 -19.10 6.79 10.65
N VAL A 205 -19.06 8.13 10.65
CA VAL A 205 -18.67 8.92 9.48
C VAL A 205 -17.22 8.63 9.10
N PHE A 206 -16.35 8.61 10.11
CA PHE A 206 -14.93 8.26 9.96
C PHE A 206 -14.76 6.86 9.36
N ARG A 207 -15.48 5.85 9.86
CA ARG A 207 -15.38 4.46 9.36
C ARG A 207 -15.75 4.34 7.89
N HIS A 208 -16.88 4.90 7.46
CA HIS A 208 -17.27 4.84 6.04
C HIS A 208 -16.30 5.60 5.14
N ALA A 209 -15.83 6.78 5.57
CA ALA A 209 -14.82 7.53 4.81
C ALA A 209 -13.50 6.76 4.70
N LEU A 210 -13.05 6.13 5.80
CA LEU A 210 -11.83 5.34 5.81
C LEU A 210 -11.97 4.07 4.96
N ARG A 211 -13.13 3.41 4.94
CA ARG A 211 -13.41 2.30 4.00
C ARG A 211 -13.23 2.74 2.55
N ALA A 212 -13.79 3.89 2.17
CA ALA A 212 -13.63 4.46 0.83
C ALA A 212 -12.17 4.76 0.50
N ILE A 213 -11.43 5.41 1.40
CA ILE A 213 -10.01 5.73 1.18
C ILE A 213 -9.14 4.48 1.14
N LYS A 214 -9.40 3.45 1.96
CA LYS A 214 -8.70 2.16 1.90
C LYS A 214 -8.92 1.48 0.55
N LEU A 215 -10.18 1.35 0.12
CA LEU A 215 -10.52 0.75 -1.17
C LEU A 215 -9.87 1.52 -2.32
N TRP A 216 -9.98 2.84 -2.32
CA TRP A 216 -9.31 3.71 -3.30
C TRP A 216 -7.79 3.48 -3.31
N ALA A 217 -7.11 3.59 -2.16
CA ALA A 217 -5.66 3.46 -2.10
C ALA A 217 -5.17 2.08 -2.55
N GLN A 218 -5.90 1.01 -2.21
CA GLN A 218 -5.61 -0.34 -2.69
C GLN A 218 -5.81 -0.46 -4.21
N ARG A 219 -6.94 0.01 -4.75
CA ARG A 219 -7.24 -0.02 -6.19
C ARG A 219 -6.27 0.82 -7.00
N ARG A 220 -5.76 1.91 -6.44
CA ARG A 220 -4.78 2.81 -7.07
C ARG A 220 -3.32 2.42 -6.83
N ALA A 221 -3.07 1.27 -6.19
CA ALA A 221 -1.73 0.76 -5.88
C ALA A 221 -0.84 1.75 -5.10
N ILE A 222 -1.40 2.38 -4.07
CA ILE A 222 -0.69 3.31 -3.17
C ILE A 222 -0.91 2.95 -1.69
N TYR A 223 -1.07 1.66 -1.40
CA TYR A 223 -1.27 1.13 -0.05
C TYR A 223 -0.23 0.03 0.22
N ALA A 224 0.93 0.40 0.77
CA ALA A 224 1.96 -0.52 1.26
C ALA A 224 3.12 0.23 1.94
N ASN A 225 3.22 0.17 3.28
CA ASN A 225 4.29 0.85 4.02
C ASN A 225 5.69 0.33 3.69
N VAL A 226 5.82 -0.97 3.44
CA VAL A 226 7.10 -1.62 3.08
C VAL A 226 7.68 -1.05 1.78
N PHE A 227 6.82 -0.73 0.81
CA PHE A 227 7.21 -0.17 -0.49
C PHE A 227 7.23 1.37 -0.54
N GLY A 228 7.06 2.04 0.59
CA GLY A 228 7.14 3.51 0.68
C GLY A 228 5.84 4.25 0.41
N PHE A 229 4.69 3.59 0.51
CA PHE A 229 3.37 4.22 0.50
C PHE A 229 2.73 4.24 1.89
N PRO A 230 1.69 5.04 2.16
CA PRO A 230 1.03 5.00 3.46
C PRO A 230 0.38 3.63 3.73
N GLY A 231 0.59 3.09 4.93
CA GLY A 231 -0.12 1.92 5.44
C GLY A 231 -1.49 2.26 6.05
N GLY A 232 -2.18 1.26 6.59
CA GLY A 232 -3.54 1.41 7.12
C GLY A 232 -3.68 2.49 8.20
N VAL A 233 -2.75 2.53 9.15
CA VAL A 233 -2.77 3.52 10.23
C VAL A 233 -2.53 4.95 9.74
N ALA A 234 -1.66 5.13 8.73
CA ALA A 234 -1.39 6.44 8.14
C ALA A 234 -2.63 6.96 7.40
N TRP A 235 -3.29 6.12 6.60
CA TRP A 235 -4.57 6.47 5.97
C TRP A 235 -5.66 6.78 6.99
N ALA A 236 -5.75 6.01 8.08
CA ALA A 236 -6.69 6.28 9.17
C ALA A 236 -6.46 7.66 9.79
N MET A 237 -5.21 8.03 10.08
CA MET A 237 -4.90 9.35 10.64
C MET A 237 -5.16 10.49 9.66
N LEU A 238 -4.85 10.30 8.37
CA LEU A 238 -5.19 11.29 7.34
C LEU A 238 -6.71 11.53 7.29
N VAL A 239 -7.53 10.48 7.28
CA VAL A 239 -9.00 10.59 7.29
C VAL A 239 -9.50 11.20 8.60
N ALA A 240 -8.93 10.80 9.74
CA ALA A 240 -9.29 11.35 11.05
C ALA A 240 -9.04 12.86 11.09
N ARG A 241 -7.93 13.35 10.53
CA ARG A 241 -7.64 14.78 10.46
C ARG A 241 -8.71 15.55 9.69
N ILE A 242 -9.19 15.00 8.57
CA ILE A 242 -10.27 15.63 7.79
C ILE A 242 -11.59 15.63 8.58
N CYS A 243 -11.88 14.55 9.32
CA CYS A 243 -13.05 14.51 10.21
C CYS A 243 -13.01 15.60 11.29
N GLN A 244 -11.83 15.89 11.85
CA GLN A 244 -11.65 16.99 12.81
C GLN A 244 -11.94 18.36 12.20
N LEU A 245 -11.57 18.55 10.92
CA LEU A 245 -11.78 19.82 10.20
C LEU A 245 -13.25 20.03 9.77
N TYR A 246 -14.04 18.97 9.65
CA TYR A 246 -15.44 18.98 9.23
C TYR A 246 -16.31 18.09 10.16
N PRO A 247 -16.49 18.47 11.43
CA PRO A 247 -17.07 17.60 12.46
C PRO A 247 -18.52 17.19 12.20
N ASN A 248 -19.26 17.97 11.41
CA ASN A 248 -20.67 17.73 11.14
C ASN A 248 -20.95 17.05 9.79
N ALA A 249 -19.96 16.96 8.90
CA ALA A 249 -20.12 16.44 7.55
C ALA A 249 -20.41 14.92 7.50
N VAL A 250 -20.96 14.46 6.37
CA VAL A 250 -21.11 13.04 6.04
C VAL A 250 -19.88 12.49 5.30
N SER A 251 -19.77 11.17 5.22
CA SER A 251 -18.56 10.48 4.74
C SER A 251 -18.22 10.82 3.29
N ALA A 252 -19.21 10.99 2.41
CA ALA A 252 -18.97 11.45 1.04
C ALA A 252 -18.25 12.81 0.99
N ILE A 253 -18.62 13.73 1.89
CA ILE A 253 -17.99 15.05 1.98
C ILE A 253 -16.62 14.97 2.61
N ILE A 254 -16.42 14.11 3.63
CA ILE A 254 -15.08 13.82 4.15
C ILE A 254 -14.17 13.29 3.04
N VAL A 255 -14.63 12.38 2.18
CA VAL A 255 -13.85 11.85 1.05
C VAL A 255 -13.52 12.95 0.04
N SER A 256 -14.49 13.81 -0.32
CA SER A 256 -14.24 14.96 -1.20
C SER A 256 -13.21 15.93 -0.61
N LYS A 257 -13.38 16.32 0.66
CA LYS A 257 -12.46 17.23 1.36
C LYS A 257 -11.08 16.62 1.58
N PHE A 258 -11.00 15.30 1.76
CA PHE A 258 -9.73 14.59 1.87
C PHE A 258 -8.83 14.84 0.66
N PHE A 259 -9.35 14.66 -0.55
CA PHE A 259 -8.55 14.93 -1.76
C PHE A 259 -8.20 16.41 -1.90
N ASN A 260 -9.19 17.29 -1.75
CA ASN A 260 -8.99 18.73 -1.95
C ASN A 260 -7.97 19.32 -0.97
N ILE A 261 -7.98 18.87 0.29
CA ILE A 261 -7.05 19.36 1.31
C ILE A 261 -5.67 18.73 1.15
N LEU A 262 -5.58 17.41 0.95
CA LEU A 262 -4.28 16.73 0.93
C LEU A 262 -3.46 17.03 -0.34
N VAL A 263 -4.11 17.38 -1.46
CA VAL A 263 -3.42 17.91 -2.66
C VAL A 263 -2.76 19.25 -2.37
N GLN A 264 -3.41 20.12 -1.59
CA GLN A 264 -2.95 21.47 -1.28
C GLN A 264 -2.14 21.54 0.02
N TRP A 265 -1.97 20.40 0.70
CA TRP A 265 -1.26 20.35 1.96
C TRP A 265 0.21 20.71 1.75
N ASN A 266 0.72 21.61 2.59
CA ASN A 266 2.06 22.16 2.46
C ASN A 266 3.14 21.18 2.97
N TRP A 267 3.30 20.04 2.31
CA TRP A 267 4.31 19.04 2.65
C TRP A 267 5.72 19.68 2.62
N PRO A 268 6.57 19.45 3.65
CA PRO A 268 6.51 18.39 4.67
C PRO A 268 5.87 18.82 6.01
N GLN A 269 4.96 19.80 6.04
CA GLN A 269 4.22 20.12 7.27
C GLN A 269 3.49 18.87 7.80
N PRO A 270 3.60 18.53 9.10
CA PRO A 270 3.08 17.27 9.61
C PRO A 270 1.57 17.28 9.78
N VAL A 271 0.94 16.14 9.51
CA VAL A 271 -0.44 15.85 9.90
C VAL A 271 -0.42 15.35 11.34
N ILE A 272 -1.07 16.10 12.22
CA ILE A 272 -1.12 15.87 13.67
C ILE A 272 -2.59 15.87 14.13
N LEU A 273 -2.98 14.87 14.94
CA LEU A 273 -4.36 14.72 15.43
C LEU A 273 -4.61 15.33 16.81
N LYS A 274 -3.57 15.45 17.63
CA LYS A 274 -3.59 16.12 18.95
C LYS A 274 -2.18 16.67 19.25
N PRO A 275 -2.03 17.63 20.17
CA PRO A 275 -0.70 18.11 20.56
C PRO A 275 0.22 16.94 20.93
N ILE A 276 1.48 16.98 20.47
CA ILE A 276 2.47 15.95 20.80
C ILE A 276 2.76 16.07 22.30
N GLU A 277 2.54 14.99 23.02
CA GLU A 277 2.72 14.91 24.46
C GLU A 277 4.16 14.55 24.81
N ASP A 278 4.71 15.21 25.82
CA ASP A 278 5.85 14.66 26.56
C ASP A 278 5.36 13.51 27.45
N GLY A 279 6.28 12.63 27.85
CA GLY A 279 5.91 11.49 28.67
C GLY A 279 7.00 11.08 29.65
N PRO A 280 6.73 10.03 30.43
CA PRO A 280 7.55 9.68 31.59
C PRO A 280 8.88 9.00 31.24
N LEU A 281 9.17 8.77 29.95
CA LEU A 281 10.35 8.04 29.51
C LEU A 281 11.28 8.96 28.72
N GLN A 282 12.58 8.67 28.78
CA GLN A 282 13.59 9.30 27.94
C GLN A 282 13.66 8.62 26.56
N VAL A 283 12.52 8.51 25.88
CA VAL A 283 12.41 7.90 24.54
C VAL A 283 12.34 8.99 23.47
N ARG A 284 12.81 8.66 22.26
CA ARG A 284 12.71 9.57 21.12
C ARG A 284 11.26 9.78 20.73
N VAL A 285 10.80 11.02 20.84
CA VAL A 285 9.53 11.51 20.26
C VAL A 285 9.83 12.24 18.97
N TRP A 286 8.98 12.07 17.95
CA TRP A 286 9.16 12.72 16.66
C TRP A 286 9.35 14.25 16.80
N ASN A 287 10.51 14.75 16.38
CA ASN A 287 10.83 16.17 16.48
C ASN A 287 11.81 16.59 15.37
N PRO A 288 11.34 17.22 14.28
CA PRO A 288 12.20 17.60 13.14
C PRO A 288 13.16 18.75 13.46
N ARG A 289 12.94 19.48 14.57
CA ARG A 289 13.87 20.52 15.03
C ARG A 289 15.13 19.89 15.63
N LEU A 290 14.96 18.82 16.40
CA LEU A 290 16.06 18.13 17.09
C LEU A 290 16.72 17.04 16.23
N TYR A 291 15.94 16.24 15.49
CA TYR A 291 16.46 15.05 14.83
C TYR A 291 16.52 15.24 13.29
N PRO A 292 17.71 15.18 12.66
CA PRO A 292 17.85 15.29 11.21
C PRO A 292 17.07 14.23 10.43
N ALA A 293 16.99 13.01 10.97
CA ALA A 293 16.18 11.94 10.39
C ALA A 293 14.67 12.26 10.40
N ASP A 294 14.19 13.02 11.39
CA ASP A 294 12.77 13.44 11.39
C ASP A 294 12.51 14.57 10.39
N ARG A 295 13.51 15.42 10.19
CA ARG A 295 13.48 16.53 9.23
C ARG A 295 13.45 16.07 7.77
N SER A 296 13.98 14.89 7.48
CA SER A 296 13.99 14.33 6.12
C SER A 296 12.67 13.65 5.71
N HIS A 297 11.71 13.52 6.62
CA HIS A 297 10.40 12.95 6.29
C HIS A 297 9.64 13.84 5.29
N ARG A 298 9.18 13.23 4.19
CA ARG A 298 8.58 13.94 3.06
C ARG A 298 7.10 14.28 3.27
N MET A 299 6.32 13.34 3.80
CA MET A 299 4.90 13.52 4.08
C MET A 299 4.56 13.03 5.50
N PRO A 300 5.03 13.71 6.56
CA PRO A 300 4.94 13.19 7.92
C PRO A 300 3.48 13.12 8.43
N VAL A 301 3.06 11.93 8.84
CA VAL A 301 1.77 11.67 9.51
C VAL A 301 2.08 11.08 10.89
N ILE A 302 1.72 11.80 11.95
CA ILE A 302 2.25 11.57 13.29
C ILE A 302 1.25 10.81 14.16
N THR A 303 1.71 9.73 14.78
CA THR A 303 0.89 8.93 15.68
C THR A 303 0.50 9.71 16.94
N PRO A 304 -0.78 9.69 17.35
CA PRO A 304 -1.26 10.47 18.48
C PRO A 304 -0.81 9.90 19.84
N ALA A 305 -0.63 8.59 19.96
CA ALA A 305 -0.21 7.99 21.23
C ALA A 305 1.27 8.28 21.51
N TYR A 306 1.58 8.65 22.75
CA TYR A 306 2.96 8.74 23.23
C TYR A 306 3.64 7.36 23.24
N PRO A 307 4.93 7.26 22.83
CA PRO A 307 5.71 8.30 22.16
C PRO A 307 5.31 8.48 20.68
N SER A 308 5.04 9.71 20.27
CA SER A 308 4.63 10.01 18.90
C SER A 308 5.75 9.72 17.89
N MET A 309 5.39 9.05 16.79
CA MET A 309 6.30 8.65 15.71
C MET A 309 5.71 8.99 14.34
N CYS A 310 6.55 9.02 13.30
CA CYS A 310 6.11 9.19 11.92
C CYS A 310 5.69 7.85 11.31
N ALA A 311 4.39 7.70 10.99
CA ALA A 311 3.84 6.50 10.36
C ALA A 311 4.14 6.39 8.85
N THR A 312 4.78 7.40 8.27
CA THR A 312 5.05 7.54 6.83
C THR A 312 6.53 7.80 6.55
N HIS A 313 7.41 7.38 7.46
CA HIS A 313 8.87 7.56 7.34
C HIS A 313 9.49 6.89 6.11
N ASN A 314 8.80 5.90 5.52
CA ASN A 314 9.24 5.19 4.32
C ASN A 314 8.92 5.92 3.00
N ILE A 315 8.19 7.04 3.01
CA ILE A 315 7.87 7.77 1.77
C ILE A 315 9.15 8.35 1.13
N THR A 316 9.35 8.03 -0.14
CA THR A 316 10.46 8.48 -1.00
C THR A 316 10.03 9.65 -1.91
N ALA A 317 10.93 10.21 -2.71
CA ALA A 317 10.57 11.27 -3.65
C ALA A 317 9.57 10.78 -4.71
N SER A 318 9.82 9.58 -5.24
CA SER A 318 9.00 8.96 -6.26
C SER A 318 7.59 8.64 -5.75
N THR A 319 7.51 7.97 -4.59
CA THR A 319 6.22 7.60 -3.98
C THR A 319 5.43 8.83 -3.54
N GLN A 320 6.08 9.89 -3.03
CA GLN A 320 5.44 11.19 -2.79
C GLN A 320 4.78 11.75 -4.06
N LYS A 321 5.50 11.77 -5.19
CA LYS A 321 4.96 12.26 -6.47
C LYS A 321 3.74 11.44 -6.92
N ILE A 322 3.80 10.12 -6.80
CA ILE A 322 2.69 9.21 -7.14
C ILE A 322 1.47 9.44 -6.25
N ILE A 323 1.67 9.60 -4.93
CA ILE A 323 0.57 9.90 -3.99
C ILE A 323 -0.10 11.23 -4.37
N LEU A 324 0.68 12.27 -4.68
CA LEU A 324 0.14 13.57 -5.08
C LEU A 324 -0.61 13.50 -6.43
N GLU A 325 -0.11 12.74 -7.41
CA GLU A 325 -0.81 12.48 -8.68
C GLU A 325 -2.18 11.81 -8.44
N GLU A 326 -2.23 10.79 -7.59
CA GLU A 326 -3.46 10.07 -7.28
C GLU A 326 -4.43 10.90 -6.42
N LEU A 327 -3.92 11.72 -5.49
CA LEU A 327 -4.75 12.68 -4.76
C LEU A 327 -5.37 13.72 -5.71
N LYS A 328 -4.60 14.21 -6.69
CA LYS A 328 -5.08 15.14 -7.72
C LYS A 328 -6.14 14.47 -8.61
N ARG A 329 -5.91 13.22 -9.03
CA ARG A 329 -6.92 12.42 -9.74
C ARG A 329 -8.19 12.28 -8.92
N GLY A 330 -8.07 11.94 -7.64
CA GLY A 330 -9.20 11.81 -6.72
C GLY A 330 -10.01 13.10 -6.60
N SER A 331 -9.34 14.25 -6.48
CA SER A 331 -9.99 15.57 -6.46
C SER A 331 -10.78 15.83 -7.75
N THR A 332 -10.19 15.59 -8.92
CA THR A 332 -10.87 15.73 -10.22
C THR A 332 -12.09 14.83 -10.32
N VAL A 333 -11.95 13.54 -10.01
CA VAL A 333 -13.06 12.58 -10.08
C VAL A 333 -14.17 12.94 -9.09
N MET A 334 -13.84 13.37 -7.88
CA MET A 334 -14.83 13.80 -6.89
C MET A 334 -15.60 15.05 -7.34
N ASN A 335 -14.96 15.98 -8.03
CA ASN A 335 -15.64 17.14 -8.61
C ASN A 335 -16.63 16.70 -9.70
N GLU A 336 -16.24 15.74 -10.55
CA GLU A 336 -17.11 15.17 -11.59
C GLU A 336 -18.29 14.37 -11.03
N ILE A 337 -18.08 13.61 -9.94
CA ILE A 337 -19.14 12.93 -9.19
C ILE A 337 -20.12 13.95 -8.61
N SER A 338 -19.61 15.05 -8.04
CA SER A 338 -20.44 16.07 -7.39
C SER A 338 -21.40 16.78 -8.36
N ILE A 339 -21.04 16.85 -9.65
CA ILE A 339 -21.90 17.40 -10.72
C ILE A 339 -22.63 16.33 -11.54
N GLY A 340 -22.55 15.05 -11.13
CA GLY A 340 -23.27 13.95 -11.75
C GLY A 340 -22.69 13.42 -13.07
N ARG A 341 -21.43 13.71 -13.40
CA ARG A 341 -20.76 13.22 -14.63
C ARG A 341 -20.03 11.89 -14.45
N LYS A 342 -19.75 11.50 -13.21
CA LYS A 342 -19.09 10.24 -12.85
C LYS A 342 -19.75 9.58 -11.64
N HIS A 343 -19.39 8.34 -11.39
CA HIS A 343 -19.87 7.51 -10.29
C HIS A 343 -18.73 7.11 -9.34
N TRP A 344 -19.09 6.56 -8.17
CA TRP A 344 -18.10 6.09 -7.19
C TRP A 344 -17.17 5.01 -7.74
N ALA A 345 -17.68 4.13 -8.61
CA ALA A 345 -16.86 3.14 -9.32
C ALA A 345 -15.68 3.77 -10.09
N ASP A 346 -15.82 4.98 -10.64
CA ASP A 346 -14.72 5.67 -11.33
C ASP A 346 -13.60 6.08 -10.37
N LEU A 347 -13.94 6.45 -9.14
CA LEU A 347 -12.96 6.75 -8.09
C LEU A 347 -12.16 5.49 -7.75
N PHE A 348 -12.85 4.35 -7.62
CA PHE A 348 -12.30 3.03 -7.25
C PHE A 348 -11.81 2.19 -8.43
N ALA A 349 -11.72 2.79 -9.63
CA ALA A 349 -11.16 2.13 -10.80
C ALA A 349 -9.72 1.67 -10.53
N ARG A 350 -9.41 0.45 -10.99
CA ARG A 350 -8.09 -0.18 -10.83
C ARG A 350 -7.00 0.68 -11.49
N HIS A 351 -5.82 0.65 -10.90
CA HIS A 351 -4.62 1.27 -11.44
C HIS A 351 -4.25 0.71 -12.82
N GLU A 352 -3.44 1.47 -13.56
CA GLU A 352 -2.89 1.03 -14.86
C GLU A 352 -1.38 0.75 -14.75
N PHE A 353 -0.89 0.32 -13.56
CA PHE A 353 0.55 0.18 -13.29
C PHE A 353 1.30 -0.63 -14.36
N PHE A 354 0.75 -1.77 -14.79
CA PHE A 354 1.34 -2.66 -15.81
C PHE A 354 1.05 -2.24 -17.25
N HIS A 355 0.48 -1.05 -17.45
CA HIS A 355 0.25 -0.41 -18.76
C HIS A 355 0.90 0.98 -18.86
N LYS A 356 1.19 1.62 -17.71
CA LYS A 356 1.64 3.01 -17.59
C LYS A 356 3.09 3.23 -18.05
N TYR A 357 3.99 2.28 -17.78
CA TYR A 357 5.43 2.48 -18.01
C TYR A 357 5.91 1.72 -19.25
N LYS A 358 6.96 2.23 -19.90
CA LYS A 358 7.61 1.52 -21.01
C LYS A 358 8.60 0.47 -20.54
N PHE A 359 9.18 0.67 -19.36
CA PHE A 359 10.25 -0.11 -18.78
C PHE A 359 9.94 -0.42 -17.32
N TYR A 360 10.27 -1.64 -16.92
CA TYR A 360 10.12 -2.15 -15.57
C TYR A 360 11.41 -2.83 -15.14
N LEU A 361 11.73 -2.75 -13.86
CA LEU A 361 12.66 -3.67 -13.21
C LEU A 361 11.83 -4.77 -12.54
N THR A 362 12.12 -6.02 -12.89
CA THR A 362 11.58 -7.20 -12.21
C THR A 362 12.65 -7.74 -11.29
N ILE A 363 12.40 -7.70 -9.98
CA ILE A 363 13.26 -8.25 -8.95
C ILE A 363 12.70 -9.63 -8.61
N VAL A 364 13.52 -10.67 -8.74
CA VAL A 364 13.14 -12.06 -8.45
C VAL A 364 14.00 -12.55 -7.29
N ALA A 365 13.37 -12.88 -6.17
CA ALA A 365 14.00 -13.61 -5.07
C ALA A 365 13.61 -15.09 -5.20
N ALA A 366 14.58 -15.99 -5.16
CA ALA A 366 14.33 -17.43 -5.23
C ALA A 366 15.01 -18.18 -4.09
N THR A 367 14.37 -19.26 -3.64
CA THR A 367 14.90 -20.18 -2.63
C THR A 367 14.72 -21.62 -3.10
N LYS A 368 15.83 -22.35 -3.20
CA LYS A 368 15.89 -23.81 -3.49
C LYS A 368 15.93 -24.58 -2.17
N SER A 369 14.84 -24.52 -1.42
CA SER A 369 14.67 -25.15 -0.10
C SER A 369 13.16 -25.22 0.20
N ASN A 370 12.77 -25.29 1.47
CA ASN A 370 11.39 -25.24 1.91
C ASN A 370 10.80 -23.81 1.91
N ALA A 371 9.48 -23.73 2.06
CA ALA A 371 8.71 -22.48 2.05
C ALA A 371 9.03 -21.55 3.24
N GLU A 372 9.46 -22.07 4.39
CA GLU A 372 9.81 -21.27 5.56
C GLU A 372 11.09 -20.47 5.33
N ASP A 373 12.11 -21.13 4.77
CA ASP A 373 13.36 -20.48 4.34
C ASP A 373 13.05 -19.40 3.29
N HIS A 374 12.16 -19.70 2.35
CA HIS A 374 11.75 -18.72 1.35
C HIS A 374 11.05 -17.52 1.95
N LEU A 375 10.15 -17.72 2.93
CA LEU A 375 9.44 -16.63 3.59
C LEU A 375 10.41 -15.65 4.28
N LYS A 376 11.46 -16.18 4.92
CA LYS A 376 12.52 -15.35 5.54
C LYS A 376 13.31 -14.57 4.48
N TRP A 377 13.76 -15.25 3.42
CA TRP A 377 14.55 -14.64 2.35
C TRP A 377 13.77 -13.58 1.56
N SER A 378 12.60 -13.97 1.05
CA SER A 378 11.71 -13.10 0.28
C SER A 378 11.29 -11.88 1.09
N GLY A 379 10.89 -12.06 2.35
CA GLY A 379 10.55 -10.96 3.26
C GLY A 379 11.73 -10.00 3.51
N PHE A 380 12.97 -10.49 3.57
CA PHE A 380 14.15 -9.63 3.65
C PHE A 380 14.30 -8.80 2.36
N VAL A 381 14.24 -9.43 1.18
CA VAL A 381 14.36 -8.73 -0.12
C VAL A 381 13.25 -7.68 -0.28
N GLU A 382 12.01 -8.04 0.05
CA GLU A 382 10.84 -7.16 0.03
C GLU A 382 11.06 -5.91 0.89
N ALA A 383 11.52 -6.10 2.14
CA ALA A 383 11.79 -5.01 3.07
C ALA A 383 12.91 -4.06 2.61
N LYS A 384 13.77 -4.49 1.68
CA LYS A 384 14.86 -3.67 1.12
C LYS A 384 14.52 -3.03 -0.22
N LEU A 385 13.44 -3.41 -0.92
CA LEU A 385 13.11 -2.87 -2.25
C LEU A 385 13.07 -1.33 -2.27
N ARG A 386 12.58 -0.72 -1.19
CA ARG A 386 12.57 0.73 -1.04
C ARG A 386 13.95 1.38 -1.15
N LEU A 387 15.02 0.71 -0.71
CA LEU A 387 16.38 1.22 -0.82
C LEU A 387 16.83 1.26 -2.30
N LEU A 388 16.43 0.28 -3.10
CA LEU A 388 16.63 0.32 -4.55
C LEU A 388 15.90 1.50 -5.18
N VAL A 389 14.64 1.73 -4.82
CA VAL A 389 13.85 2.89 -5.30
C VAL A 389 14.53 4.22 -4.95
N GLN A 390 15.05 4.36 -3.74
CA GLN A 390 15.79 5.56 -3.30
C GLN A 390 17.07 5.80 -4.13
N LYS A 391 17.77 4.74 -4.53
CA LYS A 391 18.96 4.87 -5.39
C LYS A 391 18.58 5.18 -6.83
N LEU A 392 17.53 4.54 -7.35
CA LEU A 392 17.01 4.79 -8.70
C LEU A 392 16.53 6.24 -8.86
N GLU A 393 15.78 6.78 -7.90
CA GLU A 393 15.27 8.16 -8.00
C GLU A 393 16.38 9.23 -7.95
N MET A 394 17.60 8.87 -7.56
CA MET A 394 18.79 9.73 -7.61
C MET A 394 19.63 9.55 -8.89
N THR A 395 19.28 8.57 -9.73
CA THR A 395 20.05 8.25 -10.94
C THR A 395 19.72 9.22 -12.09
N GLU A 396 20.75 9.79 -12.72
CA GLU A 396 20.58 10.71 -13.86
C GLU A 396 19.76 10.05 -14.98
N GLY A 397 18.70 10.72 -15.44
CA GLY A 397 17.80 10.22 -16.49
C GLY A 397 16.58 9.45 -15.99
N ILE A 398 16.50 9.10 -14.70
CA ILE A 398 15.27 8.58 -14.09
C ILE A 398 14.44 9.74 -13.56
N GLU A 399 13.20 9.87 -14.04
CA GLU A 399 12.25 10.87 -13.56
C GLU A 399 11.40 10.32 -12.40
N LEU A 400 11.12 9.01 -12.41
CA LEU A 400 10.29 8.34 -11.42
C LEU A 400 10.62 6.85 -11.37
N ALA A 401 10.82 6.32 -10.16
CA ALA A 401 10.87 4.88 -9.89
C ALA A 401 9.64 4.49 -9.04
N HIS A 402 8.67 3.80 -9.65
CA HIS A 402 7.40 3.45 -9.02
C HIS A 402 7.42 1.97 -8.58
N PRO A 403 7.62 1.66 -7.28
CA PRO A 403 7.47 0.29 -6.80
C PRO A 403 6.00 -0.13 -6.82
N TYR A 404 5.69 -1.30 -7.38
CA TYR A 404 4.37 -1.89 -7.23
C TYR A 404 4.14 -2.35 -5.78
N VAL A 405 2.88 -2.43 -5.37
CA VAL A 405 2.52 -2.61 -3.94
C VAL A 405 2.22 -4.06 -3.54
N LYS A 406 2.42 -5.01 -4.44
CA LYS A 406 2.21 -6.43 -4.19
C LYS A 406 3.30 -7.27 -4.85
N GLU A 407 3.64 -8.35 -4.18
CA GLU A 407 4.46 -9.43 -4.66
C GLU A 407 3.65 -10.46 -5.45
N PHE A 408 4.35 -11.24 -6.28
CA PHE A 408 3.80 -12.39 -6.99
C PHE A 408 4.62 -13.60 -6.62
N ASN A 409 3.99 -14.57 -5.97
CA ASN A 409 4.65 -15.77 -5.47
C ASN A 409 4.29 -16.98 -6.33
N ASN A 410 5.28 -17.80 -6.63
CA ASN A 410 5.09 -19.08 -7.32
C ASN A 410 6.04 -20.12 -6.71
N SER A 411 5.61 -21.37 -6.68
CA SER A 411 6.42 -22.48 -6.16
C SER A 411 6.40 -23.63 -7.15
N TYR A 412 7.54 -24.27 -7.40
CA TYR A 412 7.68 -25.30 -8.43
C TYR A 412 8.47 -26.50 -7.92
N LYS A 413 8.16 -27.68 -8.46
CA LYS A 413 8.96 -28.90 -8.25
C LYS A 413 9.87 -29.14 -9.45
N CYS A 414 11.17 -28.99 -9.24
CA CYS A 414 12.18 -29.11 -10.28
C CYS A 414 12.87 -30.49 -10.29
N LEU A 415 13.14 -30.99 -11.50
CA LEU A 415 13.95 -32.16 -11.79
C LEU A 415 15.43 -31.75 -11.85
N GLY A 416 16.11 -31.88 -10.71
CA GLY A 416 17.55 -31.63 -10.56
C GLY A 416 17.94 -30.14 -10.57
N ASP A 417 19.21 -29.89 -10.23
CA ASP A 417 19.77 -28.55 -10.08
C ASP A 417 19.75 -27.71 -11.36
N SER A 418 19.93 -28.35 -12.53
CA SER A 418 19.97 -27.61 -13.80
C SER A 418 18.63 -26.96 -14.11
N GLN A 419 17.52 -27.66 -13.90
CA GLN A 419 16.18 -27.10 -14.11
C GLN A 419 15.86 -26.02 -13.07
N ALA A 420 16.23 -26.24 -11.80
CA ALA A 420 16.05 -25.27 -10.73
C ALA A 420 16.83 -23.96 -10.99
N ASN A 421 18.10 -24.05 -11.38
CA ASN A 421 18.92 -22.88 -11.68
C ASN A 421 18.38 -22.12 -12.91
N GLN A 422 17.99 -22.83 -13.98
CA GLN A 422 17.40 -22.21 -15.16
C GLN A 422 16.08 -21.51 -14.83
N LEU A 423 15.25 -22.09 -13.97
CA LEU A 423 14.01 -21.46 -13.51
C LEU A 423 14.32 -20.15 -12.77
N CYS A 424 15.22 -20.17 -11.78
CA CYS A 424 15.64 -18.97 -11.05
C CYS A 424 16.21 -17.88 -11.97
N GLU A 425 17.00 -18.26 -12.98
CA GLU A 425 17.62 -17.32 -13.92
C GLU A 425 16.64 -16.75 -14.94
N THR A 426 15.61 -17.50 -15.36
CA THR A 426 14.70 -17.10 -16.45
C THR A 426 13.37 -16.51 -15.95
N HIS A 427 12.93 -16.83 -14.74
CA HIS A 427 11.66 -16.35 -14.18
C HIS A 427 11.53 -14.81 -14.14
N GLY A 428 10.31 -14.27 -14.27
CA GLY A 428 10.07 -12.83 -14.28
C GLY A 428 10.13 -12.13 -15.65
N THR A 429 10.27 -12.89 -16.74
CA THR A 429 10.06 -12.44 -18.13
C THR A 429 9.04 -13.36 -18.81
N LEU A 430 8.48 -12.91 -19.95
CA LEU A 430 7.56 -13.73 -20.73
C LEU A 430 8.19 -15.06 -21.19
N GLN A 431 9.47 -15.05 -21.58
CA GLN A 431 10.19 -16.27 -21.94
C GLN A 431 10.34 -17.23 -20.75
N GLY A 432 10.63 -16.68 -19.56
CA GLY A 432 10.72 -17.47 -18.33
C GLY A 432 9.38 -18.05 -17.89
N GLU A 433 8.27 -17.36 -18.14
CA GLU A 433 6.93 -17.87 -17.90
C GLU A 433 6.61 -19.10 -18.77
N GLU A 434 6.96 -19.07 -20.06
CA GLU A 434 6.78 -20.22 -20.95
C GLU A 434 7.60 -21.43 -20.50
N PHE A 435 8.81 -21.21 -19.96
CA PHE A 435 9.60 -22.29 -19.36
C PHE A 435 8.96 -22.82 -18.06
N ALA A 436 8.50 -21.92 -17.19
CA ALA A 436 7.88 -22.29 -15.92
C ALA A 436 6.59 -23.13 -16.10
N LYS A 437 5.82 -22.90 -17.17
CA LYS A 437 4.63 -23.72 -17.52
C LYS A 437 4.97 -25.19 -17.79
N LEU A 438 6.22 -25.51 -18.11
CA LEU A 438 6.68 -26.89 -18.33
C LEU A 438 7.04 -27.60 -17.02
N ILE A 439 7.00 -26.90 -15.89
CA ILE A 439 7.41 -27.40 -14.57
C ILE A 439 6.16 -27.51 -13.69
N PRO A 440 5.99 -28.61 -12.93
CA PRO A 440 4.87 -28.75 -12.00
C PRO A 440 4.88 -27.63 -10.94
N GLU A 441 3.80 -26.85 -10.88
CA GLU A 441 3.58 -25.82 -9.87
C GLU A 441 3.02 -26.43 -8.58
N ILE A 442 3.55 -26.01 -7.43
CA ILE A 442 3.03 -26.34 -6.10
C ILE A 442 1.93 -25.32 -5.79
N LYS A 443 0.67 -25.74 -5.92
CA LYS A 443 -0.46 -24.91 -5.50
C LYS A 443 -0.64 -25.05 -3.98
N THR A 444 -0.71 -23.93 -3.28
CA THR A 444 -0.87 -23.83 -1.83
C THR A 444 -2.22 -24.38 -1.34
N ASP A 445 -3.22 -24.44 -2.20
CA ASP A 445 -4.52 -25.07 -1.92
C ASP A 445 -4.64 -26.39 -2.69
N LEU A 446 -4.28 -27.49 -2.03
CA LEU A 446 -4.96 -28.80 -2.10
C LEU A 446 -4.09 -29.85 -1.41
N ALA A 447 -4.62 -30.36 -0.30
CA ALA A 447 -4.35 -31.72 0.12
C ALA A 447 -4.54 -32.67 -1.07
N LEU A 448 -3.61 -33.63 -1.19
CA LEU A 448 -3.73 -34.86 -1.99
C LEU A 448 -3.61 -34.70 -3.52
N SER A 449 -2.37 -34.61 -4.01
CA SER A 449 -1.97 -35.38 -5.19
C SER A 449 -0.77 -36.26 -4.83
N ASN A 450 -1.05 -37.51 -4.48
CA ASN A 450 -0.08 -38.61 -4.32
C ASN A 450 0.47 -39.06 -5.69
N GLU A 451 0.88 -38.13 -6.54
CA GLU A 451 1.74 -38.47 -7.67
C GLU A 451 3.18 -38.37 -7.19
N ARG A 452 3.83 -39.54 -7.06
CA ARG A 452 5.27 -39.64 -6.87
C ARG A 452 5.96 -39.09 -8.11
N THR A 453 6.17 -37.78 -8.15
CA THR A 453 7.09 -37.15 -9.08
C THR A 453 8.51 -37.37 -8.59
N ASN A 454 9.43 -37.81 -9.46
CA ASN A 454 10.88 -37.92 -9.20
C ASN A 454 11.57 -36.54 -9.04
N ALA A 455 10.88 -35.56 -8.48
CA ALA A 455 11.37 -34.20 -8.31
C ALA A 455 12.04 -34.07 -6.94
N ASP A 456 13.34 -33.78 -6.95
CA ASP A 456 14.17 -33.72 -5.76
C ASP A 456 14.28 -32.30 -5.17
N HIS A 457 13.85 -31.27 -5.89
CA HIS A 457 14.06 -29.86 -5.49
C HIS A 457 12.76 -29.05 -5.53
N GLU A 458 12.45 -28.40 -4.40
CA GLU A 458 11.41 -27.37 -4.31
C GLU A 458 12.04 -25.99 -4.53
N VAL A 459 11.44 -25.20 -5.42
CA VAL A 459 11.89 -23.84 -5.73
C VAL A 459 10.75 -22.88 -5.49
N HIS A 460 10.94 -21.97 -4.55
CA HIS A 460 10.00 -20.91 -4.23
C HIS A 460 10.51 -19.57 -4.76
N LEU A 461 9.63 -18.80 -5.40
CA LEU A 461 9.95 -17.57 -6.12
C LEU A 461 9.01 -16.44 -5.70
N MET A 462 9.57 -15.25 -5.51
CA MET A 462 8.84 -14.00 -5.34
C MET A 462 9.28 -12.99 -6.41
N LYS A 463 8.33 -12.39 -7.11
CA LYS A 463 8.57 -11.27 -8.05
C LYS A 463 8.08 -9.95 -7.44
N LEU A 464 8.90 -8.92 -7.58
CA LEU A 464 8.58 -7.52 -7.27
C LEU A 464 8.84 -6.67 -8.53
N TYR A 465 8.09 -5.58 -8.68
CA TYR A 465 8.17 -4.72 -9.86
C TYR A 465 8.43 -3.26 -9.51
N VAL A 466 9.29 -2.61 -10.29
CA VAL A 466 9.49 -1.15 -10.26
C VAL A 466 9.30 -0.59 -11.66
N GLY A 467 8.25 0.20 -11.88
CA GLY A 467 8.01 0.92 -13.13
C GLY A 467 8.92 2.14 -13.25
N LEU A 468 9.52 2.36 -14.42
CA LEU A 468 10.47 3.47 -14.65
C LEU A 468 9.88 4.50 -15.63
N SER A 469 9.82 5.76 -15.20
CA SER A 469 9.72 6.91 -16.11
C SER A 469 11.13 7.45 -16.37
N ILE A 470 11.48 7.56 -17.64
CA ILE A 470 12.82 7.96 -18.09
C ILE A 470 12.70 9.28 -18.84
N SER A 471 13.52 10.27 -18.47
CA SER A 471 13.64 11.56 -19.13
C SER A 471 15.06 11.75 -19.63
N ILE A 472 15.35 11.24 -20.83
CA ILE A 472 16.62 11.52 -21.53
C ILE A 472 16.38 12.70 -22.47
N SER A 473 17.07 13.82 -22.25
CA SER A 473 17.01 14.94 -23.18
C SER A 473 17.64 14.53 -24.51
N LYS A 474 16.93 14.81 -25.61
CA LYS A 474 17.38 14.44 -26.98
C LYS A 474 18.65 15.17 -27.42
N ASP A 475 19.08 16.19 -26.69
CA ASP A 475 20.18 17.08 -27.08
C ASP A 475 21.55 16.64 -26.55
N LYS A 476 21.62 15.58 -25.72
CA LYS A 476 22.88 14.97 -25.29
C LYS A 476 22.99 13.59 -25.92
N ASN A 477 23.87 13.47 -26.92
CA ASN A 477 24.23 12.20 -27.56
C ASN A 477 24.33 11.05 -26.54
N ASP A 478 23.52 10.00 -26.76
CA ASP A 478 23.77 8.60 -26.38
C ASP A 478 24.27 8.28 -24.96
N LYS A 479 23.93 9.07 -23.93
CA LYS A 479 24.06 8.59 -22.55
C LYS A 479 23.05 7.44 -22.33
N LYS A 480 23.50 6.20 -22.45
CA LYS A 480 22.77 5.02 -22.00
C LYS A 480 22.45 5.21 -20.51
N LEU A 481 21.18 5.03 -20.14
CA LEU A 481 20.77 5.02 -18.74
C LEU A 481 21.52 3.89 -18.02
N ASP A 482 22.39 4.26 -17.09
CA ASP A 482 23.17 3.30 -16.32
C ASP A 482 22.42 2.95 -15.02
N LEU A 483 21.80 1.77 -15.03
CA LEU A 483 21.15 1.18 -13.86
C LEU A 483 22.05 0.19 -13.13
N GLN A 484 23.28 -0.03 -13.61
CA GLN A 484 24.16 -1.06 -13.09
C GLN A 484 24.52 -0.75 -11.64
N GLN A 485 24.93 0.48 -11.34
CA GLN A 485 25.32 0.88 -9.98
C GLN A 485 24.18 0.67 -8.95
N PRO A 486 22.98 1.27 -9.08
CA PRO A 486 21.92 1.09 -8.09
C PRO A 486 21.49 -0.37 -7.93
N CYS A 487 21.46 -1.13 -9.03
CA CYS A 487 21.17 -2.56 -8.99
C CYS A 487 22.26 -3.36 -8.26
N SER A 488 23.54 -3.08 -8.54
CA SER A 488 24.69 -3.79 -7.93
C SER A 488 24.77 -3.53 -6.43
N GLU A 489 24.52 -2.29 -6.00
CA GLU A 489 24.46 -1.96 -4.58
C GLU A 489 23.29 -2.67 -3.88
N PHE A 490 22.13 -2.76 -4.53
CA PHE A 490 21.00 -3.51 -3.99
C PHE A 490 21.29 -5.01 -3.90
N PHE A 491 21.93 -5.59 -4.92
CA PHE A 491 22.43 -6.97 -4.88
C PHE A 491 23.33 -7.21 -3.67
N SER A 492 24.30 -6.33 -3.42
CA SER A 492 25.21 -6.42 -2.27
C SER A 492 24.48 -6.31 -0.93
N ILE A 493 23.46 -5.44 -0.82
CA ILE A 493 22.62 -5.34 0.39
C ILE A 493 21.87 -6.66 0.63
N CYS A 494 21.32 -7.27 -0.42
CA CYS A 494 20.58 -8.52 -0.32
C CYS A 494 21.49 -9.70 0.07
N ARG A 495 22.66 -9.85 -0.56
CA ARG A 495 23.63 -10.91 -0.24
C ARG A 495 24.34 -10.71 1.10
N GLY A 496 24.25 -9.52 1.70
CA GLY A 496 24.73 -9.23 3.05
C GLY A 496 23.80 -9.68 4.18
N TRP A 497 22.68 -10.35 3.87
CA TRP A 497 21.82 -10.96 4.89
C TRP A 497 22.56 -12.08 5.61
N VAL A 498 22.43 -12.16 6.94
CA VAL A 498 23.23 -13.05 7.79
C VAL A 498 23.02 -14.53 7.46
N ASP A 499 21.78 -14.91 7.12
CA ASP A 499 21.42 -16.30 6.79
C ASP A 499 21.43 -16.57 5.27
N TYR A 500 22.03 -15.66 4.50
CA TYR A 500 22.15 -15.84 3.06
C TYR A 500 23.10 -17.00 2.74
N ASP A 501 22.68 -17.83 1.78
CA ASP A 501 23.35 -19.06 1.37
C ASP A 501 23.27 -19.13 -0.15
N ASP A 502 24.40 -19.05 -0.85
CA ASP A 502 24.46 -19.03 -2.31
C ASP A 502 23.98 -20.33 -2.96
N GLN A 503 23.94 -21.44 -2.23
CA GLN A 503 23.41 -22.70 -2.76
C GLN A 503 21.89 -22.73 -2.72
N LYS A 504 21.28 -22.03 -1.76
CA LYS A 504 19.82 -22.02 -1.55
C LYS A 504 19.15 -20.76 -2.09
N ASN A 505 19.71 -19.61 -1.78
CA ASN A 505 19.13 -18.30 -2.02
C ASN A 505 19.72 -17.68 -3.27
N SER A 506 18.87 -17.05 -4.07
CA SER A 506 19.31 -16.21 -5.18
C SER A 506 18.42 -14.99 -5.32
N ILE A 507 18.98 -13.97 -5.96
CA ILE A 507 18.27 -12.76 -6.36
C ILE A 507 18.66 -12.44 -7.80
N GLN A 508 17.70 -11.97 -8.58
CA GLN A 508 17.90 -11.51 -9.97
C GLN A 508 17.18 -10.17 -10.16
N ILE A 509 17.76 -9.27 -10.93
CA ILE A 509 17.13 -7.99 -11.31
C ILE A 509 17.14 -7.91 -12.83
N LYS A 510 15.96 -7.84 -13.41
CA LYS A 510 15.76 -7.90 -14.86
C LYS A 510 15.18 -6.60 -15.37
N HIS A 511 15.74 -6.09 -16.46
CA HIS A 511 15.17 -4.96 -17.16
C HIS A 511 14.18 -5.45 -18.22
N VAL A 512 12.89 -5.27 -17.95
CA VAL A 512 11.79 -5.81 -18.75
C VAL A 512 11.04 -4.67 -19.43
N LYS A 513 10.75 -4.83 -20.73
CA LYS A 513 9.92 -3.87 -21.47
C LYS A 513 8.45 -4.18 -21.24
N LEU A 514 7.59 -3.19 -21.38
CA LEU A 514 6.13 -3.34 -21.21
C LEU A 514 5.55 -4.58 -21.90
N TYR A 515 5.91 -4.79 -23.16
CA TYR A 515 5.40 -5.90 -23.98
C TYR A 515 6.01 -7.27 -23.63
N ASP A 516 6.99 -7.32 -22.72
CA ASP A 516 7.71 -8.54 -22.31
C ASP A 516 7.46 -8.89 -20.83
N LEU A 517 6.56 -8.12 -20.18
CA LEU A 517 6.07 -8.48 -18.86
C LEU A 517 5.35 -9.84 -18.92
N PRO A 518 5.54 -10.70 -17.90
CA PRO A 518 4.77 -11.93 -17.73
C PRO A 518 3.26 -11.69 -17.75
N ASN A 519 2.47 -12.70 -18.13
CA ASN A 519 1.01 -12.59 -18.22
C ASN A 519 0.34 -12.61 -16.83
N ASP A 520 0.99 -13.14 -15.80
CA ASP A 520 0.41 -13.25 -14.45
C ASP A 520 0.25 -11.89 -13.73
N VAL A 521 0.79 -10.82 -14.30
CA VAL A 521 0.57 -9.44 -13.81
C VAL A 521 -0.77 -8.84 -14.25
N TYR A 522 -1.40 -9.41 -15.29
CA TYR A 522 -2.67 -8.95 -15.83
C TYR A 522 -3.81 -9.77 -15.24
N ILE A 523 -4.89 -9.09 -14.84
CA ILE A 523 -6.10 -9.76 -14.34
C ILE A 523 -7.05 -10.13 -15.48
N GLU A 524 -8.09 -10.90 -15.17
CA GLU A 524 -9.14 -11.23 -16.13
C GLU A 524 -9.72 -9.96 -16.79
N GLY A 525 -9.74 -9.95 -18.13
CA GLY A 525 -10.16 -8.81 -18.94
C GLY A 525 -9.06 -7.79 -19.30
N GLU A 526 -7.88 -7.87 -18.69
CA GLU A 526 -6.72 -7.08 -19.12
C GLU A 526 -5.88 -7.85 -20.13
N GLU A 527 -5.50 -7.19 -21.23
CA GLU A 527 -4.58 -7.75 -22.22
C GLU A 527 -3.18 -7.16 -22.10
N ARG A 528 -2.17 -8.01 -22.27
CA ARG A 528 -0.77 -7.58 -22.36
C ARG A 528 -0.55 -6.70 -23.59
N PRO A 529 0.07 -5.51 -23.46
CA PRO A 529 0.37 -4.68 -24.62
C PRO A 529 1.32 -5.37 -25.61
N LEU A 530 0.92 -5.45 -26.87
CA LEU A 530 1.76 -6.05 -27.92
C LEU A 530 2.80 -5.07 -28.46
N LYS A 531 3.95 -5.62 -28.87
CA LYS A 531 5.01 -4.86 -29.54
C LYS A 531 4.46 -4.27 -30.85
N GLN A 532 4.41 -2.94 -30.95
CA GLN A 532 4.00 -2.29 -32.19
C GLN A 532 5.07 -2.51 -33.28
N ASN A 533 4.74 -3.32 -34.30
CA ASN A 533 5.62 -3.54 -35.45
C ASN A 533 5.77 -2.25 -36.28
N LYS A 534 7.02 -1.87 -36.61
CA LYS A 534 7.36 -0.68 -37.42
C LYS A 534 6.60 -0.63 -38.76
N LYS A 535 6.24 -1.77 -39.37
CA LYS A 535 5.44 -1.84 -40.61
C LYS A 535 4.07 -1.16 -40.49
N ARG A 536 3.31 -1.42 -39.41
CA ARG A 536 1.99 -0.81 -39.18
C ARG A 536 2.06 0.71 -38.97
N LYS A 537 3.20 1.24 -38.51
CA LYS A 537 3.42 2.68 -38.35
C LYS A 537 3.68 3.38 -39.68
N ASN A 538 4.32 2.70 -40.64
CA ASN A 538 4.47 3.18 -42.01
C ASN A 538 3.16 3.08 -42.78
N GLU A 539 2.38 2.00 -42.64
CA GLU A 539 1.07 1.87 -43.29
C GLU A 539 0.07 2.94 -42.80
N LYS A 540 0.02 3.25 -41.50
CA LYS A 540 -0.79 4.37 -40.99
C LYS A 540 -0.29 5.75 -41.46
N ARG A 541 1.03 5.93 -41.63
CA ARG A 541 1.62 7.16 -42.20
C ARG A 541 1.40 7.28 -43.71
N GLU A 542 1.37 6.18 -44.44
CA GLU A 542 1.12 6.15 -45.89
C GLU A 542 -0.38 6.27 -46.19
N ALA A 543 -1.26 5.67 -45.38
CA ALA A 543 -2.70 5.87 -45.47
C ALA A 543 -3.09 7.34 -45.17
N GLY A 544 -2.45 7.98 -44.18
CA GLY A 544 -2.65 9.40 -43.89
C GLY A 544 -2.09 10.36 -44.96
N LYS A 545 -1.14 9.91 -45.79
CA LYS A 545 -0.58 10.69 -46.92
C LYS A 545 -1.34 10.52 -48.23
N LYS A 546 -2.25 9.54 -48.34
CA LYS A 546 -3.06 9.32 -49.55
C LYS A 546 -4.31 10.21 -49.64
N HIS A 547 -4.69 10.90 -48.56
CA HIS A 547 -5.84 11.82 -48.57
C HIS A 547 -5.52 13.29 -48.89
N ASP A 548 -4.24 13.67 -48.98
CA ASP A 548 -3.79 15.04 -49.30
C ASP A 548 -2.98 15.11 -50.61
N LYS A 549 -3.59 14.69 -51.72
CA LYS A 549 -3.09 15.06 -53.06
C LYS A 549 -4.22 15.66 -53.89
N ARG A 550 -4.22 17.01 -53.94
CA ARG A 550 -4.89 17.83 -54.97
C ARG A 550 -4.60 17.29 -56.37
N PRO A 551 -5.55 17.34 -57.33
CA PRO A 551 -5.31 16.94 -58.71
C PRO A 551 -4.30 17.88 -59.38
N LYS A 552 -3.35 17.32 -60.13
CA LYS A 552 -2.43 18.06 -61.00
C LYS A 552 -3.18 18.49 -62.27
N SER A 553 -3.12 19.78 -62.59
CA SER A 553 -3.53 20.36 -63.87
C SER A 553 -2.63 19.85 -65.00
N ILE A 554 -3.26 19.32 -66.06
CA ILE A 554 -2.63 18.99 -67.33
C ILE A 554 -2.63 20.25 -68.20
N SER A 555 -1.46 20.61 -68.72
CA SER A 555 -1.26 21.62 -69.76
C SER A 555 -1.57 21.03 -71.13
N SER A 556 -2.42 21.68 -71.91
CA SER A 556 -2.51 21.46 -73.36
C SER A 556 -2.74 22.80 -74.06
N SER A 557 -1.78 23.18 -74.89
CA SER A 557 -1.82 24.22 -75.91
C SER A 557 -2.57 23.74 -77.15
N LEU A 558 -3.50 24.54 -77.70
CA LEU A 558 -3.58 24.97 -79.11
C LEU A 558 -4.95 25.59 -79.48
N ALA A 559 -4.85 26.64 -80.31
CA ALA A 559 -5.76 27.12 -81.36
C ALA A 559 -7.00 27.99 -81.03
N GLU A 560 -6.85 29.28 -81.38
CA GLU A 560 -7.69 30.11 -82.27
C GLU A 560 -9.20 30.37 -82.05
N SER A 561 -9.48 31.68 -81.94
CA SER A 561 -10.45 32.48 -82.72
C SER A 561 -11.73 32.98 -82.04
N THR A 562 -11.95 34.29 -82.24
CA THR A 562 -13.19 35.10 -82.13
C THR A 562 -13.72 35.29 -80.70
N GLY A 563 -14.08 36.46 -80.17
CA GLY A 563 -14.44 37.78 -80.69
C GLY A 563 -15.50 38.34 -79.70
N ILE A 564 -15.61 39.67 -79.60
CA ILE A 564 -16.71 40.46 -78.99
C ILE A 564 -16.47 41.03 -77.56
N GLU A 565 -16.09 42.31 -77.60
CA GLU A 565 -16.53 43.50 -76.83
C GLU A 565 -17.45 43.41 -75.60
N HIS A 566 -17.04 44.18 -74.56
CA HIS A 566 -17.73 45.27 -73.84
C HIS A 566 -17.27 45.29 -72.36
N ALA A 567 -16.59 46.36 -71.89
CA ALA A 567 -17.15 47.56 -71.23
C ALA A 567 -17.81 47.22 -69.87
N LEU A 568 -17.57 47.83 -68.70
CA LEU A 568 -17.08 49.14 -68.25
C LEU A 568 -16.83 49.04 -66.72
N ASP A 569 -16.02 49.98 -66.20
CA ASP A 569 -16.07 50.64 -64.87
C ASP A 569 -16.25 49.83 -63.56
N GLY A 570 -15.58 50.14 -62.45
CA GLY A 570 -14.70 51.27 -62.13
C GLY A 570 -14.29 51.27 -60.65
N LYS A 571 -13.21 52.01 -60.39
CA LYS A 571 -12.89 52.78 -59.16
C LYS A 571 -12.77 52.09 -57.79
N LEU A 572 -11.50 51.92 -57.40
CA LEU A 572 -10.89 52.27 -56.08
C LEU A 572 -11.41 53.61 -55.50
N PRO A 573 -11.37 53.88 -54.17
CA PRO A 573 -10.13 54.07 -53.35
C PRO A 573 -10.18 53.38 -51.95
N SER A 574 -9.07 52.91 -51.35
CA SER A 574 -8.05 53.62 -50.52
C SER A 574 -8.70 54.47 -49.39
N THR A 575 -8.38 54.41 -48.08
CA THR A 575 -7.08 54.41 -47.37
C THR A 575 -7.30 54.25 -45.83
N SER A 576 -6.23 53.83 -45.13
CA SER A 576 -5.70 54.34 -43.83
C SER A 576 -6.57 54.29 -42.55
N GLU A 577 -6.20 53.49 -41.55
CA GLU A 577 -5.32 53.81 -40.38
C GLU A 577 -6.06 54.34 -39.14
N ASN A 578 -5.82 53.66 -38.01
CA ASN A 578 -5.62 54.12 -36.61
C ASN A 578 -6.14 53.05 -35.64
N GLN A 579 -5.29 52.37 -34.85
CA GLN A 579 -4.65 52.80 -33.60
C GLN A 579 -5.61 53.31 -32.51
N ALA A 580 -5.72 52.53 -31.42
CA ALA A 580 -5.72 52.93 -29.99
C ALA A 580 -6.30 51.77 -29.14
N THR A 581 -5.55 51.05 -28.31
CA THR A 581 -5.19 51.33 -26.89
C THR A 581 -6.34 51.75 -25.97
N THR A 582 -6.62 50.91 -24.95
CA THR A 582 -6.82 51.19 -23.50
C THR A 582 -7.44 49.92 -22.89
N SER A 583 -6.84 49.16 -21.96
CA SER A 583 -6.42 49.45 -20.58
C SER A 583 -7.57 49.55 -19.56
N VAL A 584 -7.47 48.73 -18.50
CA VAL A 584 -7.76 49.04 -17.07
C VAL A 584 -9.12 48.58 -16.47
N GLN A 585 -8.95 47.62 -15.55
CA GLN A 585 -9.53 47.43 -14.19
C GLN A 585 -11.04 47.39 -13.96
N SER A 586 -11.45 46.29 -13.30
CA SER A 586 -11.84 46.31 -11.89
C SER A 586 -11.47 44.97 -11.23
#